data_AF-A0A936FQJ2-F1
#
_entry.id   AF-A0A936FQJ2-F1
#
_cell.length_a   1.000
_cell.length_b   1.000
_cell.length_c   1.000
_cell.angle_alpha   90.00
_cell.angle_beta   90.00
_cell.angle_gamma   90.00
#
_symmetry.space_group_name_H-M   'P 1'
#
loop_
_entity.id
_entity.type
_entity.pdbx_description
1 polymer ?
#
loop_
_entity_poly.entity_id
_entity_poly.type
_entity_poly.pdbx_seq_one_letter_code
_entity_poly.pdbx_strand_id
1 'polypeptide(L)'
;MSFKQFVLQLFFVSMAIVAFIFLFGLFSIDWAQNNLLGYYAVVGFIILFLPTFYIAKKSAQSANKQLFTGIIMLSVLSKLVVSIVMVFWYHKNFHPSGPLFLVPFFLVYIIYTIFESQFMIKLGKDDSKRKSVSGSSK
;
A
#
# COMPACT_ATOMS: atom_id res chain seq x y z
N MET A 1 -10.35 11.53 7.22
CA MET A 1 -8.94 11.82 7.62
C MET A 1 -8.31 12.89 6.70
N SER A 2 -7.41 13.74 7.22
CA SER A 2 -6.71 14.74 6.39
C SER A 2 -5.57 14.12 5.57
N PHE A 3 -5.28 14.69 4.39
CA PHE A 3 -4.18 14.22 3.53
C PHE A 3 -2.83 14.22 4.26
N LYS A 4 -2.60 15.23 5.12
CA LYS A 4 -1.38 15.31 5.95
C LYS A 4 -1.27 14.14 6.93
N GLN A 5 -2.37 13.72 7.54
CA GLN A 5 -2.38 12.58 8.47
C GLN A 5 -2.14 11.26 7.74
N PHE A 6 -2.68 11.11 6.52
CA PHE A 6 -2.42 9.95 5.66
C PHE A 6 -0.94 9.86 5.29
N VAL A 7 -0.35 10.95 4.77
CA VAL A 7 1.07 10.98 4.40
C VAL A 7 1.97 10.72 5.61
N LEU A 8 1.63 11.29 6.78
CA LEU A 8 2.37 11.04 8.02
C LEU A 8 2.32 9.56 8.43
N GLN A 9 1.12 8.94 8.41
CA GLN A 9 0.98 7.53 8.75
C GLN A 9 1.67 6.62 7.73
N LEU A 10 1.57 6.95 6.44
CA LEU A 10 2.28 6.24 5.37
C LEU A 10 3.79 6.32 5.60
N PHE A 11 4.32 7.49 5.97
CA PHE A 11 5.74 7.67 6.28
C PHE A 11 6.18 6.84 7.47
N PHE A 12 5.45 6.87 8.59
CA PHE A 12 5.76 6.05 9.78
C PHE A 12 5.73 4.54 9.48
N VAL A 13 4.72 4.07 8.74
CA VAL A 13 4.63 2.66 8.33
C VAL A 13 5.79 2.28 7.42
N SER A 14 6.10 3.13 6.43
CA SER A 14 7.23 2.91 5.52
C SER A 14 8.55 2.83 6.29
N MET A 15 8.78 3.76 7.21
CA MET A 15 9.97 3.82 8.04
C MET A 15 10.07 2.62 8.99
N ALA A 16 8.97 2.19 9.59
CA ALA A 16 8.92 1.00 10.43
C ALA A 16 9.25 -0.27 9.65
N ILE A 17 8.76 -0.40 8.41
CA ILE A 17 9.05 -1.53 7.54
C ILE A 17 10.52 -1.52 7.11
N VAL A 18 11.06 -0.37 6.71
CA VAL A 18 12.49 -0.22 6.36
C VAL A 18 13.37 -0.58 7.56
N ALA A 19 13.04 -0.08 8.75
CA ALA A 19 13.75 -0.42 9.99
C ALA A 19 13.65 -1.92 10.30
N PHE A 20 12.49 -2.54 10.09
CA PHE A 20 12.31 -3.97 10.27
C PHE A 20 13.18 -4.79 9.31
N ILE A 21 13.18 -4.47 8.02
CA ILE A 21 14.02 -5.14 7.01
C ILE A 21 15.50 -4.96 7.34
N PHE A 22 15.90 -3.76 7.77
CA PHE A 22 17.27 -3.45 8.14
C PHE A 22 17.73 -4.23 9.38
N LEU A 23 16.94 -4.20 10.47
CA LEU A 23 17.24 -4.92 11.70
C LEU A 23 17.29 -6.43 11.47
N PHE A 24 16.36 -6.98 10.68
CA PHE A 24 16.36 -8.41 10.37
C PHE A 24 17.56 -8.82 9.49
N GLY A 25 18.01 -7.91 8.62
CA GLY A 25 19.26 -8.08 7.86
C GLY A 25 20.51 -8.14 8.75
N LEU A 26 20.51 -7.54 9.94
CA LEU A 26 21.64 -7.65 10.88
C LEU A 26 21.73 -9.03 11.53
N PHE A 27 20.61 -9.75 11.64
CA PHE A 27 20.56 -11.09 12.27
C PHE A 27 20.85 -12.24 11.30
N SER A 28 20.57 -12.07 9.99
CA SER A 28 20.73 -13.14 8.99
C SER A 28 21.47 -12.65 7.74
N ILE A 29 22.66 -13.19 7.48
CA ILE A 29 23.47 -12.89 6.28
C ILE A 29 22.71 -13.18 4.99
N ASP A 30 21.98 -14.31 4.92
CA ASP A 30 21.22 -14.71 3.73
C ASP A 30 20.06 -13.74 3.45
N TRP A 31 19.49 -13.14 4.50
CA TRP A 31 18.45 -12.13 4.38
C TRP A 31 19.05 -10.80 3.90
N ALA A 32 20.20 -10.39 4.45
CA ALA A 32 20.87 -9.15 4.08
C ALA A 32 21.20 -9.09 2.57
N GLN A 33 21.54 -10.22 1.95
CA GLN A 33 21.82 -10.29 0.51
C GLN A 33 20.56 -10.24 -0.36
N ASN A 34 19.42 -10.67 0.17
CA ASN A 34 18.17 -10.84 -0.58
C ASN A 34 17.08 -9.79 -0.26
N ASN A 35 17.39 -8.78 0.56
CA ASN A 35 16.41 -7.78 1.01
C ASN A 35 16.15 -6.63 0.02
N LEU A 36 16.94 -6.51 -1.05
CA LEU A 36 16.86 -5.42 -2.03
C LEU A 36 15.46 -5.31 -2.65
N LEU A 37 14.83 -6.44 -2.98
CA LEU A 37 13.46 -6.44 -3.52
C LEU A 37 12.45 -5.84 -2.53
N GLY A 38 12.63 -6.08 -1.23
CA GLY A 38 11.77 -5.51 -0.18
C GLY A 38 11.81 -3.98 -0.18
N TYR A 39 13.01 -3.39 -0.30
CA TYR A 39 13.15 -1.93 -0.38
C TYR A 39 12.53 -1.35 -1.65
N TYR A 40 12.71 -2.00 -2.81
CA TYR A 40 12.05 -1.59 -4.05
C TYR A 40 10.53 -1.67 -3.95
N ALA A 41 10.00 -2.69 -3.27
CA ALA A 41 8.57 -2.85 -3.04
C ALA A 41 8.00 -1.72 -2.19
N VAL A 42 8.70 -1.32 -1.12
CA VAL A 42 8.30 -0.17 -0.29
C VAL A 42 8.14 1.08 -1.15
N VAL A 43 9.15 1.40 -1.96
CA VAL A 43 9.12 2.59 -2.84
C VAL A 43 7.97 2.50 -3.84
N GLY A 44 7.82 1.36 -4.53
CA GLY A 44 6.77 1.23 -5.53
C GLY A 44 5.36 1.22 -4.94
N PHE A 45 5.13 0.64 -3.76
CA PHE A 45 3.83 0.72 -3.10
C PHE A 45 3.50 2.13 -2.62
N ILE A 46 4.48 2.90 -2.13
CA ILE A 46 4.27 4.33 -1.80
C ILE A 46 3.85 5.12 -3.03
N ILE A 47 4.53 4.91 -4.16
CA ILE A 47 4.21 5.59 -5.43
C ILE A 47 2.81 5.23 -5.91
N LEU A 48 2.39 3.96 -5.77
CA LEU A 48 1.01 3.53 -6.08
C LEU A 48 -0.03 4.14 -5.13
N PHE A 49 0.34 4.32 -3.87
CA PHE A 49 -0.56 4.76 -2.81
C PHE A 49 -0.98 6.22 -2.87
N LEU A 50 -0.04 7.10 -3.22
CA LEU A 50 -0.29 8.53 -3.33
C LEU A 50 -1.43 8.89 -4.31
N PRO A 51 -1.41 8.42 -5.58
CA PRO A 51 -2.47 8.72 -6.54
C PRO A 51 -3.78 8.02 -6.18
N THR A 52 -3.75 6.75 -5.73
CA THR A 52 -4.97 6.06 -5.30
C THR A 52 -5.67 6.81 -4.19
N PHE A 53 -4.94 7.28 -3.17
CA PHE A 53 -5.54 8.03 -2.07
C PHE A 53 -6.16 9.36 -2.54
N TYR A 54 -5.47 10.08 -3.43
CA TYR A 54 -5.98 11.33 -3.98
C TYR A 54 -7.29 11.13 -4.76
N ILE A 55 -7.31 10.12 -5.64
CA ILE A 55 -8.46 9.78 -6.46
C ILE A 55 -9.61 9.23 -5.60
N ALA A 56 -9.32 8.34 -4.63
CA ALA A 56 -10.30 7.79 -3.70
C ALA A 56 -10.93 8.87 -2.82
N LYS A 57 -10.14 9.83 -2.31
CA LYS A 57 -10.65 10.96 -1.53
C LYS A 57 -11.57 11.86 -2.37
N LYS A 58 -11.19 12.18 -3.61
CA LYS A 58 -12.03 12.97 -4.53
C LYS A 58 -13.32 12.22 -4.87
N SER A 59 -13.24 10.91 -5.10
CA SER A 59 -14.40 10.08 -5.42
C SER A 59 -15.33 9.86 -4.22
N ALA A 60 -14.79 9.76 -3.01
CA ALA A 60 -15.58 9.63 -1.78
C ALA A 60 -16.46 10.87 -1.52
N GLN A 61 -16.08 12.04 -2.05
CA GLN A 61 -16.90 13.26 -1.98
C GLN A 61 -17.93 13.35 -3.10
N SER A 62 -17.85 12.49 -4.11
CA SER A 62 -18.82 12.44 -5.20
C SER A 62 -20.02 11.56 -4.81
N ALA A 63 -21.21 11.85 -5.36
CA ALA A 63 -22.42 11.11 -5.03
C ALA A 63 -22.39 9.63 -5.45
N ASN A 64 -21.41 9.22 -6.27
CA ASN A 64 -21.41 7.94 -6.95
C ASN A 64 -20.58 6.87 -6.21
N LYS A 65 -21.29 6.05 -5.39
CA LYS A 65 -20.70 4.91 -4.65
C LYS A 65 -20.02 3.88 -5.56
N GLN A 66 -20.45 3.78 -6.82
CA GLN A 66 -19.88 2.84 -7.78
C GLN A 66 -18.45 3.22 -8.18
N LEU A 67 -18.18 4.52 -8.35
CA LEU A 67 -16.83 5.02 -8.66
C LEU A 67 -15.86 4.76 -7.50
N PHE A 68 -16.29 4.96 -6.27
CA PHE A 68 -15.46 4.70 -5.09
C PHE A 68 -15.07 3.21 -5.00
N THR A 69 -16.04 2.32 -5.19
CA THR A 69 -15.79 0.86 -5.19
C THR A 69 -14.88 0.44 -6.35
N GLY A 70 -15.06 1.03 -7.53
CA GLY A 70 -14.20 0.79 -8.70
C GLY A 70 -12.75 1.21 -8.46
N ILE A 71 -12.51 2.33 -7.77
CA ILE A 71 -11.15 2.78 -7.41
C ILE A 71 -10.48 1.83 -6.42
N ILE A 72 -11.24 1.31 -5.44
CA ILE A 72 -10.73 0.29 -4.52
C ILE A 72 -10.29 -0.95 -5.29
N MET A 73 -11.16 -1.48 -6.15
CA MET A 73 -10.85 -2.66 -6.97
C MET A 73 -9.64 -2.41 -7.88
N LEU A 74 -9.58 -1.24 -8.54
CA LEU A 74 -8.46 -0.88 -9.40
C LEU A 74 -7.14 -0.84 -8.61
N SER A 75 -7.14 -0.29 -7.40
CA SER A 75 -5.93 -0.24 -6.58
C SER A 75 -5.41 -1.63 -6.22
N VAL A 76 -6.31 -2.53 -5.81
CA VAL A 76 -5.96 -3.91 -5.49
C VAL A 76 -5.40 -4.63 -6.72
N LEU A 77 -6.04 -4.47 -7.89
CA LEU A 77 -5.57 -5.06 -9.14
C LEU A 77 -4.21 -4.49 -9.58
N SER A 78 -4.05 -3.17 -9.53
CA SER A 78 -2.79 -2.50 -9.86
C SER A 78 -1.65 -2.98 -8.98
N LYS A 79 -1.89 -3.20 -7.68
CA LYS A 79 -0.90 -3.80 -6.79
C LYS A 79 -0.50 -5.20 -7.19
N LEU A 80 -1.44 -6.05 -7.58
CA LEU A 80 -1.13 -7.42 -8.03
C LEU A 80 -0.26 -7.39 -9.29
N VAL A 81 -0.62 -6.55 -10.26
CA VAL A 81 0.16 -6.38 -11.50
C VAL A 81 1.57 -5.85 -11.18
N VAL A 82 1.67 -4.79 -10.38
CA VAL A 82 2.98 -4.22 -9.98
C VAL A 82 3.82 -5.22 -9.21
N SER A 83 3.19 -6.05 -8.37
CA SER A 83 3.87 -7.11 -7.63
C SER A 83 4.49 -8.14 -8.56
N ILE A 84 3.73 -8.63 -9.55
CA ILE A 84 4.22 -9.57 -10.55
C ILE A 84 5.35 -8.95 -11.36
N VAL A 85 5.17 -7.71 -11.82
CA VAL A 85 6.18 -6.99 -12.62
C VAL A 85 7.47 -6.78 -11.83
N MET A 86 7.40 -6.39 -10.55
CA MET A 86 8.60 -6.23 -9.72
C MET A 86 9.34 -7.54 -9.49
N VAL A 87 8.61 -8.60 -9.15
CA VAL A 87 9.22 -9.92 -8.91
C VAL A 87 9.92 -10.40 -10.19
N PHE A 88 9.24 -10.29 -11.34
CA PHE A 88 9.80 -10.70 -12.62
C PHE A 88 11.01 -9.84 -13.04
N TRP A 89 10.90 -8.52 -12.89
CA TRP A 89 11.99 -7.58 -13.16
C TRP A 89 13.20 -7.87 -12.27
N TYR A 90 13.00 -8.10 -10.98
CA TYR A 90 14.08 -8.40 -10.06
C TYR A 90 14.74 -9.75 -10.37
N HIS A 91 13.94 -10.79 -10.60
CA HIS A 91 14.45 -12.11 -10.96
C HIS A 91 15.31 -12.08 -12.23
N LYS A 92 14.87 -11.31 -13.25
CA LYS A 92 15.60 -11.17 -14.52
C LYS A 92 16.93 -10.40 -14.40
N ASN A 93 17.03 -9.41 -13.52
CA ASN A 93 18.23 -8.58 -13.40
C ASN A 93 19.25 -9.15 -12.40
N PHE A 94 18.79 -9.69 -11.28
CA PHE A 94 19.64 -10.04 -10.14
C PHE A 94 19.87 -11.55 -9.97
N HIS A 95 19.17 -12.39 -10.74
CA HIS A 95 19.31 -13.85 -10.73
C HIS A 95 19.44 -14.43 -9.30
N PRO A 96 18.47 -14.17 -8.41
CA PRO A 96 18.56 -14.58 -7.02
C PRO A 96 18.69 -16.10 -6.92
N SER A 97 19.61 -16.57 -6.09
CA SER A 97 19.99 -17.99 -6.00
C SER A 97 18.92 -18.89 -5.37
N GLY A 98 17.87 -18.30 -4.77
CA GLY A 98 16.77 -19.04 -4.15
C GLY A 98 15.57 -18.14 -3.85
N PRO A 99 14.44 -18.68 -3.36
CA PRO A 99 13.18 -17.95 -3.18
C PRO A 99 13.17 -16.97 -1.99
N LEU A 100 14.24 -16.88 -1.20
CA LEU A 100 14.32 -16.05 0.01
C LEU A 100 14.05 -14.56 -0.26
N PHE A 101 14.37 -14.04 -1.45
CA PHE A 101 14.12 -12.64 -1.80
C PHE A 101 12.61 -12.29 -1.86
N LEU A 102 11.72 -13.28 -2.00
CA LEU A 102 10.27 -13.06 -1.95
C LEU A 102 9.75 -12.82 -0.53
N VAL A 103 10.45 -13.31 0.51
CA VAL A 103 10.00 -13.18 1.90
C VAL A 103 9.85 -11.71 2.32
N PRO A 104 10.89 -10.85 2.22
CA PRO A 104 10.75 -9.44 2.56
C PRO A 104 9.75 -8.72 1.65
N PHE A 105 9.65 -9.13 0.39
CA PHE A 105 8.66 -8.59 -0.56
C PHE A 105 7.22 -8.86 -0.12
N PHE A 106 6.88 -10.10 0.20
CA PHE A 106 5.53 -10.47 0.64
C PHE A 106 5.16 -9.83 1.97
N LEU A 107 6.12 -9.71 2.88
CA LEU A 107 5.91 -9.05 4.17
C LEU A 107 5.53 -7.57 3.97
N VAL A 108 6.24 -6.86 3.10
CA VAL A 108 5.89 -5.49 2.69
C VAL A 108 4.50 -5.46 2.06
N TYR A 109 4.23 -6.33 1.08
CA TYR A 109 2.95 -6.39 0.39
C TYR A 109 1.77 -6.57 1.36
N ILE A 110 1.86 -7.50 2.31
CA ILE A 110 0.79 -7.79 3.27
C ILE A 110 0.55 -6.57 4.17
N ILE A 111 1.61 -5.99 4.74
CA ILE A 111 1.47 -4.83 5.64
C ILE A 111 0.84 -3.64 4.90
N TYR A 112 1.31 -3.33 3.69
CA TYR A 112 0.74 -2.26 2.88
C TYR A 112 -0.70 -2.54 2.46
N THR A 113 -1.07 -3.80 2.26
CA THR A 113 -2.44 -4.20 1.91
C THR A 113 -3.39 -4.06 3.09
N ILE A 114 -2.97 -4.45 4.30
CA ILE A 114 -3.77 -4.23 5.53
C ILE A 114 -3.94 -2.72 5.76
N PHE A 115 -2.85 -1.96 5.67
CA PHE A 115 -2.88 -0.51 5.82
C PHE A 115 -3.80 0.16 4.79
N GLU A 116 -3.77 -0.29 3.53
CA GLU A 116 -4.69 0.14 2.48
C GLU A 116 -6.15 -0.04 2.85
N SER A 117 -6.49 -1.28 3.19
CA SER A 117 -7.86 -1.69 3.45
C SER A 117 -8.44 -0.87 4.61
N GLN A 118 -7.67 -0.69 5.68
CA GLN A 118 -8.07 0.15 6.81
C GLN A 118 -8.35 1.60 6.38
N PHE A 119 -7.51 2.17 5.52
CA PHE A 119 -7.70 3.52 5.00
C PHE A 119 -8.95 3.64 4.13
N MET A 120 -9.15 2.70 3.21
CA MET A 120 -10.31 2.69 2.32
C MET A 120 -11.62 2.52 3.10
N ILE A 121 -11.64 1.62 4.09
CA ILE A 121 -12.79 1.44 4.99
C ILE A 121 -13.09 2.74 5.75
N LYS A 122 -12.06 3.42 6.25
CA LYS A 122 -12.23 4.68 6.98
C LYS A 122 -12.75 5.81 6.07
N LEU A 123 -12.26 5.90 4.84
CA LEU A 123 -12.79 6.85 3.85
C LEU A 123 -14.27 6.58 3.53
N GLY A 124 -14.67 5.32 3.38
CA GLY A 124 -16.06 4.95 3.13
C GLY A 124 -17.00 5.27 4.31
N LYS A 125 -16.53 5.06 5.54
CA LYS A 125 -17.30 5.40 6.77
C LYS A 125 -17.47 6.91 6.95
N ASP A 126 -16.43 7.70 6.70
CA ASP A 126 -16.47 9.18 6.80
C ASP A 126 -17.54 9.76 5.84
N ASP A 127 -17.69 9.24 4.62
CA ASP A 127 -18.74 9.66 3.67
C ASP A 127 -20.15 9.24 4.14
N SER A 128 -20.31 7.99 4.57
CA SER A 128 -21.60 7.49 5.07
C SER A 128 -22.14 8.34 6.22
N LYS A 129 -21.25 8.74 7.15
CA LYS A 129 -21.62 9.60 8.28
C LYS A 129 -22.02 11.01 7.81
N ARG A 130 -21.30 11.59 6.83
CA ARG A 130 -21.60 12.92 6.27
C ARG A 130 -22.96 12.98 5.57
N LYS A 131 -23.35 11.93 4.83
CA LYS A 131 -24.67 11.82 4.18
C LYS A 131 -25.81 11.67 5.19
N SER A 132 -25.61 10.95 6.31
CA SER A 132 -26.64 10.80 7.35
C SER A 132 -26.99 12.12 8.06
N VAL A 133 -25.99 12.98 8.31
CA VAL A 133 -26.20 14.29 8.94
C VAL A 133 -26.87 15.27 7.97
N SER A 134 -26.50 15.24 6.68
CA SER A 134 -27.14 16.09 5.65
C SER A 134 -28.57 15.66 5.31
N GLY A 135 -28.92 14.39 5.50
CA GLY A 135 -30.26 13.85 5.25
C GLY A 135 -31.24 14.04 6.40
N SER A 136 -30.75 14.32 7.62
CA SER A 136 -31.58 14.57 8.81
C SER A 136 -32.07 16.02 8.94
N SER A 137 -31.73 16.90 7.99
CA SER A 137 -32.09 18.33 7.98
C SER A 137 -33.10 18.67 6.88
N LYS A 138 -33.88 17.69 6.40
CA LYS A 138 -35.02 17.91 5.51
C LYS A 138 -36.26 17.27 6.08
#